data_AF-A0A7Y2YVN5-F1
#
_entry.id   AF-A0A7Y2YVN5-F1
#
_cell.length_a   1.000
_cell.length_b   1.000
_cell.length_c   1.000
_cell.angle_alpha   90.00
_cell.angle_beta   90.00
_cell.angle_gamma   90.00
#
_symmetry.space_group_name_H-M   'P 1'
#
loop_
_entity.id
_entity.type
_entity.pdbx_description
1 polymer ?
#
loop_
_entity_poly.entity_id
_entity_poly.type
_entity_poly.pdbx_seq_one_letter_code
_entity_poly.pdbx_strand_id
1 'polypeptide(L)' 'VLITDHNVRETLSITDRAYLMFNGQIHIEGPAQKLVEDPEARKMYLGLDFEL' A
#
# COMPACT_ATOMS: atom_id res chain seq x y z
N VAL A 1 11.48 -0.78 11.74
CA VAL A 1 10.60 -1.92 12.11
C VAL A 1 10.01 -2.45 10.82
N LEU A 2 9.91 -3.77 10.64
CA LEU A 2 9.25 -4.37 9.49
C LEU A 2 7.97 -5.05 9.98
N ILE A 3 6.85 -4.72 9.35
CA ILE A 3 5.55 -5.32 9.62
C ILE A 3 4.93 -5.80 8.32
N THR A 4 4.08 -6.82 8.43
CA THR A 4 3.28 -7.34 7.32
C THR A 4 1.88 -7.62 7.84
N ASP A 5 0.89 -7.24 7.07
CA ASP A 5 -0.52 -7.42 7.40
C ASP A 5 -1.32 -7.54 6.10
N HIS A 6 -2.53 -8.09 6.20
CA HIS A 6 -3.51 -8.10 5.11
C HIS A 6 -4.36 -6.82 5.08
N ASN A 7 -4.42 -6.06 6.18
CA ASN A 7 -5.10 -4.77 6.24
C ASN A 7 -4.19 -3.64 5.73
N VAL A 8 -4.19 -3.47 4.40
CA VAL A 8 -3.32 -2.50 3.71
C VAL A 8 -3.56 -1.06 4.18
N ARG A 9 -4.81 -0.67 4.48
CA ARG A 9 -5.15 0.70 4.88
C ARG A 9 -4.51 1.10 6.21
N GLU A 10 -4.72 0.31 7.26
CA GLU A 10 -4.13 0.56 8.58
C GLU A 10 -2.61 0.43 8.55
N THR A 11 -2.07 -0.47 7.74
CA THR A 11 -0.62 -0.65 7.60
C THR A 11 0.02 0.58 6.94
N LEU A 12 -0.60 1.12 5.88
CA LEU A 12 -0.06 2.30 5.20
C LEU A 12 -0.14 3.57 6.05
N SER A 13 -1.13 3.70 6.95
CA SER A 13 -1.26 4.89 7.79
C SER A 13 -0.20 4.98 8.89
N ILE A 14 0.43 3.87 9.26
CA ILE A 14 1.45 3.81 10.32
C ILE A 14 2.89 3.57 9.82
N THR A 15 3.09 3.46 8.50
CA THR A 15 4.40 3.15 7.90
C THR A 15 4.94 4.30 7.06
N ASP A 16 6.26 4.50 7.11
CA ASP A 16 6.92 5.51 6.28
C ASP A 16 7.04 5.06 4.81
N ARG A 17 7.34 3.77 4.62
CA ARG A 17 7.56 3.12 3.32
C ARG A 17 6.88 1.77 3.30
N ALA A 18 6.28 1.43 2.17
CA ALA A 18 5.60 0.15 1.97
C ALA A 18 5.97 -0.50 0.63
N TYR A 19 5.75 -1.81 0.59
CA TYR A 19 6.01 -2.68 -0.55
C TYR A 19 4.78 -3.57 -0.75
N LEU A 20 4.13 -3.45 -1.90
CA LEU A 20 3.01 -4.30 -2.29
C LEU A 20 3.55 -5.44 -3.15
N MET A 21 3.40 -6.66 -2.63
CA MET A 21 3.91 -7.87 -3.26
C MET A 21 2.75 -8.73 -3.78
N PHE A 22 2.83 -9.13 -5.03
CA PHE A 22 1.87 -9.99 -5.70
C PHE A 22 2.59 -11.05 -6.52
N ASN A 23 2.13 -12.31 -6.45
CA ASN A 23 2.75 -13.45 -7.15
C ASN A 23 4.28 -13.55 -6.95
N GLY A 24 4.75 -13.26 -5.73
CA GLY A 24 6.18 -13.32 -5.39
C GLY A 24 7.02 -12.17 -5.96
N GLN A 25 6.39 -11.13 -6.51
CA GLN A 25 7.07 -9.96 -7.05
C GLN A 25 6.56 -8.66 -6.42
N ILE A 26 7.48 -7.74 -6.13
CA ILE A 26 7.14 -6.38 -5.71
C ILE A 26 6.60 -5.64 -6.93
N HIS A 27 5.32 -5.28 -6.89
CA HIS A 27 4.67 -4.54 -7.97
C HIS A 27 4.75 -3.03 -7.75
N ILE A 28 4.55 -2.59 -6.50
CA ILE A 28 4.56 -1.18 -6.13
C ILE A 28 5.38 -1.03 -4.85
N GLU A 29 6.29 -0.06 -4.85
CA GLU A 29 7.08 0.27 -3.67
C GLU A 29 7.35 1.77 -3.56
N GLY A 30 7.51 2.24 -2.33
CA GLY A 30 7.81 3.64 -2.08
C GLY A 30 7.19 4.16 -0.78
N PRO A 31 7.26 5.49 -0.58
CA PRO A 31 6.64 6.13 0.58
C PRO A 31 5.14 5.81 0.65
N ALA A 32 4.60 5.59 1.85
CA ALA A 32 3.19 5.18 2.00
C ALA A 32 2.22 6.18 1.33
N GLN A 33 2.48 7.48 1.43
CA GLN A 33 1.72 8.53 0.75
C GLN A 33 1.69 8.36 -0.77
N LYS A 34 2.82 7.99 -1.39
CA LYS A 34 2.89 7.74 -2.83
C LYS A 34 2.03 6.54 -3.23
N LEU A 35 2.02 5.49 -2.40
CA LEU A 35 1.21 4.30 -2.66
C LEU A 35 -0.28 4.57 -2.53
N VAL A 36 -0.69 5.49 -1.66
CA VAL A 36 -2.08 5.93 -1.54
C VAL A 36 -2.57 6.67 -2.78
N GLU A 37 -1.71 7.49 -3.37
CA GLU A 37 -2.02 8.29 -4.55
C GLU A 37 -1.88 7.48 -5.85
N ASP A 38 -1.21 6.32 -5.80
CA ASP A 38 -0.98 5.47 -6.95
C ASP A 38 -2.30 4.84 -7.46
N PRO A 39 -2.71 5.11 -8.71
CA PRO A 39 -3.98 4.62 -9.24
C PRO A 39 -4.10 3.09 -9.26
N GLU A 40 -2.99 2.39 -9.51
CA GLU A 40 -2.95 0.93 -9.55
C GLU A 40 -3.00 0.35 -8.13
N ALA A 41 -2.30 0.96 -7.17
CA ALA A 41 -2.42 0.58 -5.77
C ALA A 41 -3.85 0.80 -5.23
N ARG A 42 -4.48 1.93 -5.58
CA ARG A 42 -5.86 2.22 -5.20
C ARG A 42 -6.84 1.20 -5.75
N LYS A 43 -6.70 0.87 -7.03
CA LYS A 43 -7.55 -0.10 -7.73
C LYS A 43 -7.38 -1.52 -7.17
N MET A 44 -6.15 -1.93 -6.86
CA MET A 44 -5.88 -3.30 -6.40
C MET A 44 -6.14 -3.50 -4.91
N TYR A 45 -5.91 -2.50 -4.06
CA TYR A 45 -5.84 -2.70 -2.60
C TYR A 45 -6.65 -1.73 -1.75
N LEU A 46 -6.89 -0.50 -2.20
CA LEU A 46 -7.54 0.51 -1.34
C LEU A 46 -9.03 0.68 -1.63
N GLY A 47 -9.51 0.28 -2.81
CA GLY A 47 -10.87 0.57 -3.27
C GLY A 47 -11.01 2.03 -3.72
N LEU A 48 -12.04 2.32 -4.54
CA LEU A 48 -12.22 3.64 -5.17
C LEU A 48 -12.44 4.77 -4.14
N ASP A 49 -13.01 4.44 -2.97
CA ASP A 49 -13.41 5.39 -1.92
C ASP A 49 -12.33 5.63 -0.84
N PHE A 50 -11.04 5.54 -1.18
CA PHE A 50 -9.96 5.73 -0.20
C PHE A 50 -9.56 7.20 -0.04
N GLU A 51 -9.66 7.72 1.19
CA GLU A 51 -9.05 8.98 1.65
C GLU A 51 -8.17 8.69 2.88
N LEU A 52 -7.06 9.42 3.01
CA LEU A 52 -6.05 9.28 4.08
C LEU A 52 -6.52 9.90 5.40
#